data_AF-A0A9E4N3P5-F1
#
_entry.id   AF-A0A9E4N3P5-F1
#
_cell.length_a   1.000
_cell.length_b   1.000
_cell.length_c   1.000
_cell.angle_alpha   90.00
_cell.angle_beta   90.00
_cell.angle_gamma   90.00
#
_symmetry.space_group_name_H-M   'P 1'
#
loop_
_entity.id
_entity.type
_entity.pdbx_description
1 polymer ?
#
loop_
_entity_poly.entity_id
_entity_poly.type
_entity_poly.pdbx_seq_one_letter_code
_entity_poly.pdbx_strand_id
1 'polypeptide(L)'
;MSAPNSPETTNQEQPLVSHLIELRDRVLRMVLAVLVVFAVLFPFANDLYSAIAGPMRAALPEGSTMISTKPIDPFLIPFKLSLQLAIFIAIPFILSQFWAFVAPGLYRHEKRMVVPLLVSSTLLFYLGMAFAYFAVFPLVFTFLAGTAPEGVEVATDMGSYLDFVMTLFFAFGVAFEVPIATIILVWLGITTPEKLRHKRPYVIVGAFVVGMFLTPPDVISQTLLALPMWVLFELGVIFSKGFVKKPDEESETAAVETTSEAVEEAPLEPAEAPVGSDIDPASAYVDPDRFVPMTDEEMEEELDAIEADEESAPAEPAQSQSPVETKLQQVQQYRAAGDLEQARELLYEILQDGNSDQRMVARNILAQLDSED
;
A
#
# COMPACT_ATOMS: atom_id res chain seq x y z
N MET A 1 -31.15 37.61 36.89
CA MET A 1 -29.75 37.29 37.22
C MET A 1 -29.81 36.03 38.07
N SER A 2 -29.35 34.84 37.67
CA SER A 2 -28.34 34.47 36.68
C SER A 2 -28.64 33.05 36.19
N ALA A 3 -28.43 32.78 34.89
CA ALA A 3 -28.56 31.45 34.29
C ALA A 3 -27.33 30.57 34.63
N PRO A 4 -27.48 29.23 34.72
CA PRO A 4 -26.36 28.33 34.95
C PRO A 4 -25.60 28.02 33.65
N ASN A 5 -24.34 27.65 33.84
CA ASN A 5 -23.26 27.43 32.88
C ASN A 5 -23.63 26.63 31.62
N SER A 6 -23.13 27.10 30.48
CA SER A 6 -22.94 26.34 29.24
C SER A 6 -21.89 25.22 29.46
N PRO A 7 -22.04 24.04 28.84
CA PRO A 7 -21.03 22.99 28.90
C PRO A 7 -19.86 23.33 27.97
N GLU A 8 -18.64 23.15 28.47
CA GLU A 8 -17.38 23.33 27.74
C GLU A 8 -17.26 22.31 26.59
N THR A 9 -17.21 22.80 25.36
CA THR A 9 -16.79 22.04 24.17
C THR A 9 -15.36 22.45 23.80
N THR A 10 -14.35 22.10 24.61
CA THR A 10 -12.94 22.33 24.22
C THR A 10 -11.99 21.33 24.89
N ASN A 11 -11.91 20.08 24.40
CA ASN A 11 -10.81 19.20 24.81
C ASN A 11 -10.44 18.06 23.83
N GLN A 12 -10.74 18.18 22.53
CA GLN A 12 -10.31 17.20 21.51
C GLN A 12 -9.25 17.72 20.52
N GLU A 13 -8.91 19.01 20.53
CA GLU A 13 -7.83 19.57 19.68
C GLU A 13 -6.42 19.43 20.29
N GLN A 14 -6.32 19.29 21.62
CA GLN A 14 -5.06 19.05 22.32
C GLN A 14 -4.35 17.70 21.97
N PRO A 15 -5.05 16.55 21.76
CA PRO A 15 -4.38 15.26 21.50
C PRO A 15 -3.58 15.22 20.19
N LEU A 16 -4.10 15.73 19.07
CA LEU A 16 -3.39 15.68 17.78
C LEU A 16 -2.14 16.56 17.78
N VAL A 17 -2.26 17.78 18.30
CA VAL A 17 -1.12 18.71 18.43
C VAL A 17 -0.04 18.12 19.35
N SER A 18 -0.44 17.49 20.46
CA SER A 18 0.51 16.83 21.37
C SER A 18 1.24 15.66 20.71
N HIS A 19 0.55 14.83 19.94
CA HIS A 19 1.15 13.69 19.22
C HIS A 19 2.12 14.16 18.12
N LEU A 20 1.82 15.26 17.42
CA LEU A 20 2.73 15.85 16.43
C LEU A 20 3.98 16.45 17.07
N ILE A 21 3.85 17.10 18.23
CA ILE A 21 5.00 17.62 18.99
C ILE A 21 5.89 16.47 19.46
N GLU A 22 5.30 15.38 19.92
CA GLU A 22 6.02 14.18 20.33
C GLU A 22 6.81 13.57 19.16
N LEU A 23 6.19 13.45 17.98
CA LEU A 23 6.86 12.96 16.77
C LEU A 23 8.08 13.84 16.44
N ARG A 24 7.90 15.17 16.42
CA ARG A 24 8.97 16.12 16.12
C ARG A 24 10.15 15.94 17.08
N ASP A 25 9.89 15.93 18.38
CA ASP A 25 10.95 15.86 19.38
C ASP A 25 11.71 14.53 19.31
N ARG A 26 11.01 13.43 19.00
CA ARG A 26 11.65 12.11 18.78
C ARG A 26 12.48 12.08 17.52
N VAL A 27 11.97 12.63 16.40
CA VAL A 27 12.73 12.76 15.16
C VAL A 27 14.00 13.58 15.37
N LEU A 28 13.92 14.71 16.08
CA LEU A 28 15.10 15.51 16.40
C LEU A 28 16.13 14.73 17.22
N ARG A 29 15.70 13.93 18.21
CA ARG A 29 16.61 13.07 18.98
C ARG A 29 17.26 11.99 18.12
N MET A 30 16.51 11.36 17.22
CA MET A 30 17.04 10.36 16.28
C MET A 30 18.10 10.98 15.37
N VAL A 31 17.80 12.13 14.78
CA VAL A 31 18.76 12.87 13.94
C VAL A 31 19.99 13.29 14.74
N LEU A 32 19.81 13.83 15.95
CA LEU A 32 20.93 14.22 16.81
C LEU A 32 21.83 13.03 17.15
N ALA A 33 21.25 11.87 17.47
CA ALA A 33 22.01 10.66 17.75
C ALA A 33 22.85 10.23 16.54
N VAL A 34 22.27 10.23 15.32
CA VAL A 34 23.01 9.95 14.09
C VAL A 34 24.14 10.95 13.88
N LEU A 35 23.89 12.25 14.08
CA LEU A 35 24.91 13.29 13.93
C LEU A 35 26.05 13.17 14.95
N VAL A 36 25.76 12.77 16.18
CA VAL A 36 26.79 12.51 17.21
C VAL A 36 27.66 11.33 16.80
N VAL A 37 27.06 10.22 16.37
CA VAL A 37 27.83 9.04 15.90
C VAL A 37 28.63 9.41 14.65
N PHE A 38 28.04 10.14 13.72
CA PHE A 38 28.72 10.62 12.51
C PHE A 38 29.92 11.51 12.84
N ALA A 39 29.79 12.45 13.78
CA ALA A 39 30.90 13.30 14.19
C ALA A 39 32.08 12.50 14.77
N VAL A 40 31.81 11.36 15.41
CA VAL A 40 32.85 10.43 15.91
C VAL A 40 33.48 9.63 14.77
N LEU A 41 32.71 9.21 13.77
CA LEU A 41 33.20 8.44 12.63
C LEU A 41 33.89 9.29 11.56
N PHE A 42 33.52 10.57 11.45
CA PHE A 42 33.96 11.49 10.39
C PHE A 42 35.49 11.55 10.21
N PRO A 43 36.32 11.62 11.27
CA PRO A 43 37.78 11.63 11.12
C PRO A 43 38.35 10.35 10.49
N PHE A 44 37.63 9.24 10.59
CA PHE A 44 38.05 7.90 10.13
C PHE A 44 37.37 7.50 8.82
N ALA A 45 36.71 8.42 8.11
CA ALA A 45 35.93 8.10 6.91
C ALA A 45 36.74 7.37 5.83
N ASN A 46 37.99 7.79 5.59
CA ASN A 46 38.88 7.16 4.61
C ASN A 46 39.32 5.76 5.05
N ASP A 47 39.67 5.59 6.33
CA ASP A 47 40.07 4.29 6.88
C ASP A 47 38.91 3.30 6.82
N LEU A 48 37.71 3.77 7.18
CA LEU A 48 36.49 2.99 7.13
C LEU A 48 36.13 2.56 5.70
N TYR A 49 36.26 3.47 4.73
CA TYR A 49 36.10 3.13 3.33
C TYR A 49 37.12 2.08 2.90
N SER A 50 38.40 2.22 3.28
CA SER A 50 39.43 1.25 2.92
C SER A 50 39.18 -0.15 3.52
N ALA A 51 38.65 -0.21 4.74
CA ALA A 51 38.30 -1.45 5.43
C ALA A 51 37.11 -2.16 4.76
N ILE A 52 36.07 -1.42 4.38
CA ILE A 52 34.88 -1.97 3.71
C ILE A 52 35.15 -2.28 2.23
N ALA A 53 36.00 -1.50 1.57
CA ALA A 53 36.42 -1.75 0.19
C ALA A 53 37.36 -2.96 0.04
N GLY A 54 37.95 -3.46 1.12
CA GLY A 54 38.80 -4.65 1.11
C GLY A 54 38.07 -5.90 0.60
N PRO A 55 36.96 -6.34 1.24
CA PRO A 55 36.10 -7.40 0.75
C PRO A 55 35.57 -7.16 -0.66
N MET A 56 35.28 -5.89 -1.01
CA MET A 56 34.81 -5.52 -2.33
C MET A 56 35.85 -5.83 -3.40
N ARG A 57 37.12 -5.43 -3.21
CA ARG A 57 38.22 -5.74 -4.16
C ARG A 57 38.46 -7.24 -4.33
N ALA A 58 38.22 -8.03 -3.29
CA ALA A 58 38.38 -9.49 -3.34
C ALA A 58 37.23 -10.20 -4.07
N ALA A 59 36.06 -9.57 -4.19
CA ALA A 59 34.89 -10.10 -4.90
C ALA A 59 34.86 -9.70 -6.39
N LEU A 60 35.74 -8.78 -6.81
CA LEU A 60 35.91 -8.43 -8.22
C LEU A 60 36.75 -9.52 -8.95
N PRO A 61 36.43 -9.89 -10.21
CA PRO A 61 37.24 -10.79 -11.01
C PRO A 61 38.71 -10.33 -11.08
N GLU A 62 39.65 -11.28 -11.04
CA GLU A 62 41.09 -10.97 -11.11
C GLU A 62 41.39 -10.06 -12.33
N GLY A 63 41.90 -8.85 -12.06
CA GLY A 63 42.24 -7.85 -13.09
C GLY A 63 41.26 -6.69 -13.24
N SER A 64 40.06 -6.75 -12.65
CA SER A 64 39.11 -5.64 -12.70
C SER A 64 39.39 -4.57 -11.64
N THR A 65 39.61 -3.33 -12.07
CA THR A 65 39.80 -2.19 -11.17
C THR A 65 38.48 -1.48 -10.95
N MET A 66 38.17 -1.16 -9.69
CA MET A 66 37.04 -0.28 -9.38
C MET A 66 37.31 1.12 -9.92
N ILE A 67 36.43 1.58 -10.82
CA ILE A 67 36.56 2.89 -11.46
C ILE A 67 35.71 3.91 -10.70
N SER A 68 36.11 5.18 -10.80
CA SER A 68 35.30 6.31 -10.40
C SER A 68 34.85 7.03 -11.66
N THR A 69 33.54 7.06 -11.89
CA THR A 69 32.98 7.75 -13.05
C THR A 69 32.83 9.26 -12.82
N LYS A 70 32.70 9.72 -11.57
CA LYS A 70 32.54 11.14 -11.25
C LYS A 70 33.78 11.68 -10.53
N PRO A 71 34.33 12.84 -10.94
CA PRO A 71 35.52 13.42 -10.32
C PRO A 71 35.42 13.72 -8.82
N ILE A 72 34.19 13.90 -8.31
CA ILE A 72 33.92 14.25 -6.91
C ILE A 72 33.79 13.02 -6.00
N ASP A 73 33.63 11.83 -6.56
CA ASP A 73 33.38 10.58 -5.81
C ASP A 73 34.48 10.24 -4.80
N PRO A 74 35.79 10.38 -5.10
CA PRO A 74 36.84 10.10 -4.12
C PRO A 74 36.74 10.95 -2.85
N PHE A 75 36.11 12.12 -2.95
CA PHE A 75 35.84 12.98 -1.80
C PHE A 75 34.52 12.61 -1.10
N LEU A 76 33.42 12.47 -1.84
CA LEU A 76 32.08 12.30 -1.24
C LEU A 76 31.78 10.89 -0.72
N ILE A 77 32.34 9.85 -1.35
CA ILE A 77 32.02 8.45 -1.03
C ILE A 77 32.41 8.09 0.41
N PRO A 78 33.63 8.40 0.90
CA PRO A 78 33.99 8.15 2.30
C PRO A 78 33.03 8.83 3.28
N PHE A 79 32.64 10.08 3.01
CA PHE A 79 31.68 10.80 3.86
C PHE A 79 30.29 10.16 3.83
N LYS A 80 29.78 9.82 2.64
CA LYS A 80 28.50 9.14 2.47
C LYS A 80 28.46 7.82 3.21
N LEU A 81 29.52 7.03 3.10
CA LEU A 81 29.67 5.75 3.80
C LEU A 81 29.66 5.95 5.32
N SER A 82 30.42 6.92 5.83
CA SER A 82 30.47 7.18 7.28
C SER A 82 29.12 7.66 7.84
N LEU A 83 28.36 8.46 7.09
CA LEU A 83 27.00 8.87 7.45
C LEU A 83 26.06 7.67 7.50
N GLN A 84 26.09 6.81 6.48
CA GLN A 84 25.24 5.63 6.45
C GLN A 84 25.59 4.65 7.58
N LEU A 85 26.88 4.46 7.88
CA LEU A 85 27.30 3.64 9.01
C LEU A 85 26.85 4.24 10.34
N ALA A 86 26.89 5.58 10.48
CA ALA A 86 26.38 6.24 11.66
C ALA A 86 24.89 5.96 11.87
N ILE A 87 24.09 5.94 10.79
CA ILE A 87 22.68 5.53 10.85
C ILE A 87 22.57 4.09 11.37
N PHE A 88 23.33 3.14 10.81
CA PHE A 88 23.29 1.73 11.21
C PHE A 88 23.71 1.49 12.66
N ILE A 89 24.70 2.22 13.17
CA ILE A 89 25.10 2.17 14.58
C ILE A 89 24.02 2.81 15.47
N ALA A 90 23.32 3.84 15.00
CA ALA A 90 22.26 4.50 15.73
C ALA A 90 20.93 3.73 15.73
N ILE A 91 20.77 2.65 14.96
CA ILE A 91 19.53 1.87 14.86
C ILE A 91 18.92 1.45 16.21
N PRO A 92 19.67 0.94 17.21
CA PRO A 92 19.09 0.58 18.49
C PRO A 92 18.39 1.78 19.16
N PHE A 93 18.98 2.96 19.03
CA PHE A 93 18.39 4.20 19.53
C PHE A 93 17.21 4.65 18.67
N ILE A 94 17.32 4.60 17.34
CA ILE A 94 16.24 4.96 16.41
C ILE A 94 14.99 4.10 16.66
N LEU A 95 15.14 2.78 16.71
CA LEU A 95 14.06 1.85 17.01
C LEU A 95 13.48 2.12 18.40
N SER A 96 14.30 2.44 19.41
CA SER A 96 13.80 2.79 20.74
C SER A 96 12.89 4.01 20.72
N GLN A 97 13.24 5.05 19.95
CA GLN A 97 12.43 6.27 19.83
C GLN A 97 11.16 6.03 19.01
N PHE A 98 11.27 5.24 17.93
CA PHE A 98 10.16 4.85 17.07
C PHE A 98 9.12 4.04 17.85
N TRP A 99 9.53 2.97 18.53
CA TRP A 99 8.60 2.15 19.29
C TRP A 99 8.02 2.87 20.49
N ALA A 100 8.79 3.73 21.14
CA ALA A 100 8.25 4.52 22.24
C ALA A 100 7.21 5.56 21.77
N PHE A 101 7.18 5.94 20.47
CA PHE A 101 6.13 6.78 19.87
C PHE A 101 4.86 5.98 19.53
N VAL A 102 5.03 4.74 19.07
CA VAL A 102 3.91 3.83 18.74
C VAL A 102 3.26 3.24 20.00
N ALA A 103 4.04 3.08 21.06
CA ALA A 103 3.61 2.42 22.30
C ALA A 103 2.65 3.16 23.26
N PRO A 104 2.24 4.45 23.14
CA PRO A 104 1.25 5.07 24.05
C PRO A 104 -0.01 4.23 24.29
N GLY A 105 -0.49 3.50 23.27
CA GLY A 105 -1.64 2.57 23.38
C GLY A 105 -1.35 1.25 24.13
N LEU A 106 -0.07 0.94 24.34
CA LEU A 106 0.46 -0.29 24.91
C LEU A 106 0.85 -0.18 26.39
N TYR A 107 1.11 1.05 26.85
CA TYR A 107 1.74 1.32 28.14
C TYR A 107 0.88 1.07 29.36
N ARG A 108 -0.44 0.85 29.20
CA ARG A 108 -1.35 0.82 30.35
C ARG A 108 -1.21 -0.43 31.22
N HIS A 109 -0.80 -1.58 30.68
CA HIS A 109 -0.75 -2.82 31.47
C HIS A 109 0.50 -3.73 31.28
N GLU A 110 1.39 -3.48 30.29
CA GLU A 110 2.43 -4.50 29.96
C GLU A 110 3.81 -3.94 29.57
N LYS A 111 4.36 -2.99 30.35
CA LYS A 111 5.72 -2.43 30.16
C LYS A 111 6.84 -3.48 29.97
N ARG A 112 6.64 -4.71 30.45
CA ARG A 112 7.62 -5.80 30.37
C ARG A 112 7.76 -6.40 28.97
N MET A 113 6.74 -6.30 28.11
CA MET A 113 6.75 -6.85 26.75
C MET A 113 7.46 -5.94 25.73
N VAL A 114 7.58 -4.63 26.02
CA VAL A 114 8.22 -3.66 25.12
C VAL A 114 9.73 -3.88 25.01
N VAL A 115 10.39 -4.20 26.12
CA VAL A 115 11.85 -4.41 26.16
C VAL A 115 12.31 -5.61 25.30
N PRO A 116 11.76 -6.83 25.45
CA PRO A 116 12.15 -7.95 24.61
C PRO A 116 11.80 -7.72 23.15
N LEU A 117 10.72 -6.98 22.85
CA LEU A 117 10.35 -6.61 21.50
C LEU A 117 11.36 -5.66 20.86
N LEU A 118 11.80 -4.62 21.59
CA LEU A 118 12.83 -3.67 21.13
C LEU A 118 14.19 -4.35 20.92
N VAL A 119 14.57 -5.27 21.82
CA VAL A 119 15.80 -6.05 21.66
C VAL A 119 15.67 -6.97 20.45
N SER A 120 14.53 -7.65 20.30
CA SER A 120 14.28 -8.53 19.16
C SER A 120 14.29 -7.77 17.84
N SER A 121 13.64 -6.61 17.76
CA SER A 121 13.66 -5.76 16.56
C SER A 121 15.08 -5.36 16.19
N THR A 122 15.84 -4.85 17.16
CA THR A 122 17.25 -4.47 16.94
C THR A 122 18.09 -5.64 16.43
N LEU A 123 17.92 -6.83 17.00
CA LEU A 123 18.59 -8.04 16.52
C LEU A 123 18.12 -8.44 15.11
N LEU A 124 16.83 -8.33 14.83
CA LEU A 124 16.24 -8.64 13.53
C LEU A 124 16.75 -7.69 12.44
N PHE A 125 16.91 -6.41 12.74
CA PHE A 125 17.49 -5.43 11.81
C PHE A 125 18.92 -5.82 11.41
N TYR A 126 19.78 -6.12 12.39
CA TYR A 126 21.15 -6.56 12.11
C TYR A 126 21.20 -7.94 11.45
N LEU A 127 20.26 -8.83 11.77
CA LEU A 127 20.09 -10.09 11.06
C LEU A 127 19.67 -9.86 9.60
N GLY A 128 18.84 -8.88 9.32
CA GLY A 128 18.46 -8.47 7.98
C GLY A 128 19.64 -7.92 7.19
N MET A 129 20.47 -7.08 7.81
CA MET A 129 21.73 -6.64 7.20
C MET A 129 22.68 -7.81 6.93
N ALA A 130 22.82 -8.74 7.88
CA ALA A 130 23.64 -9.94 7.70
C ALA A 130 23.09 -10.83 6.57
N PHE A 131 21.77 -11.01 6.49
CA PHE A 131 21.12 -11.74 5.41
C PHE A 131 21.38 -11.08 4.05
N ALA A 132 21.29 -9.75 3.97
CA ALA A 132 21.62 -9.01 2.76
C ALA A 132 23.07 -9.25 2.32
N TYR A 133 24.02 -9.22 3.26
CA TYR A 133 25.44 -9.45 2.97
C TYR A 133 25.77 -10.90 2.57
N PHE A 134 25.28 -11.88 3.34
CA PHE A 134 25.68 -13.28 3.17
C PHE A 134 24.85 -14.06 2.16
N ALA A 135 23.56 -13.73 1.99
CA ALA A 135 22.67 -14.46 1.10
C ALA A 135 22.36 -13.67 -0.17
N VAL A 136 21.99 -12.40 -0.03
CA VAL A 136 21.46 -11.62 -1.16
C VAL A 136 22.58 -11.13 -2.08
N PHE A 137 23.67 -10.57 -1.55
CA PHE A 137 24.78 -10.08 -2.38
C PHE A 137 25.36 -11.15 -3.30
N PRO A 138 25.78 -12.35 -2.81
CA PRO A 138 26.36 -13.36 -3.70
C PRO A 138 25.40 -13.73 -4.82
N LEU A 139 24.10 -13.78 -4.52
CA LEU A 139 23.09 -14.23 -5.47
C LEU A 139 22.83 -13.19 -6.56
N VAL A 140 22.73 -11.90 -6.20
CA VAL A 140 22.58 -10.81 -7.18
C VAL A 140 23.85 -10.67 -8.02
N PHE A 141 25.05 -10.67 -7.43
CA PHE A 141 26.29 -10.53 -8.20
C PHE A 141 26.57 -11.73 -9.10
N THR A 142 26.25 -12.95 -8.67
CA THR A 142 26.36 -14.14 -9.53
C THR A 142 25.42 -14.04 -10.72
N PHE A 143 24.19 -13.56 -10.50
CA PHE A 143 23.25 -13.34 -11.59
C PHE A 143 23.74 -12.25 -12.56
N LEU A 144 24.13 -11.07 -12.04
CA LEU A 144 24.63 -9.97 -12.86
C LEU A 144 25.86 -10.38 -13.68
N ALA A 145 26.83 -11.09 -13.07
CA ALA A 145 28.01 -11.60 -13.76
C ALA A 145 27.65 -12.66 -14.82
N GLY A 146 26.66 -13.53 -14.52
CA GLY A 146 26.20 -14.57 -15.46
C GLY A 146 25.45 -14.03 -16.68
N THR A 147 24.93 -12.80 -16.62
CA THR A 147 24.27 -12.14 -17.76
C THR A 147 25.23 -11.35 -18.66
N ALA A 148 26.48 -11.18 -18.26
CA ALA A 148 27.46 -10.44 -19.05
C ALA A 148 27.82 -11.21 -20.35
N PRO A 149 27.77 -10.57 -21.53
CA PRO A 149 28.19 -11.20 -22.78
C PRO A 149 29.67 -11.63 -22.74
N GLU A 150 29.99 -12.74 -23.38
CA GLU A 150 31.39 -13.20 -23.49
C GLU A 150 32.27 -12.12 -24.13
N GLY A 151 33.34 -11.74 -23.43
CA GLY A 151 34.31 -10.74 -23.90
C GLY A 151 34.05 -9.29 -23.45
N VAL A 152 33.04 -9.03 -22.61
CA VAL A 152 32.82 -7.71 -21.99
C VAL A 152 33.36 -7.70 -20.57
N GLU A 153 34.38 -6.87 -20.30
CA GLU A 153 34.82 -6.61 -18.92
C GLU A 153 33.81 -5.73 -18.19
N VAL A 154 33.22 -6.27 -17.13
CA VAL A 154 32.28 -5.52 -16.28
C VAL A 154 33.05 -4.62 -15.33
N ALA A 155 33.25 -3.36 -15.72
CA ALA A 155 33.81 -2.34 -14.84
C ALA A 155 32.72 -1.80 -13.90
N THR A 156 32.92 -1.98 -12.58
CA THR A 156 31.97 -1.51 -11.57
C THR A 156 32.37 -0.13 -11.04
N ASP A 157 31.44 0.82 -11.08
CA ASP A 157 31.59 2.15 -10.50
C ASP A 157 31.47 2.10 -8.97
N MET A 158 32.43 2.70 -8.26
CA MET A 158 32.46 2.68 -6.79
C MET A 158 31.23 3.34 -6.14
N GLY A 159 30.75 4.44 -6.70
CA GLY A 159 29.63 5.19 -6.13
C GLY A 159 28.32 4.43 -6.28
N SER A 160 28.07 3.93 -7.49
CA SER A 160 26.87 3.15 -7.83
C SER A 160 26.81 1.84 -7.05
N TYR A 161 27.95 1.16 -6.90
CA TYR A 161 28.04 -0.03 -6.06
C TYR A 161 27.74 0.28 -4.59
N LEU A 162 28.39 1.32 -4.03
CA LEU A 162 28.15 1.71 -2.65
C LEU A 162 26.68 2.03 -2.42
N ASP A 163 26.07 2.77 -3.33
CA ASP A 163 24.66 3.16 -3.26
C ASP A 163 23.75 1.95 -3.30
N PHE A 164 24.03 1.00 -4.19
CA PHE A 164 23.32 -0.28 -4.24
C PHE A 164 23.43 -1.06 -2.93
N VAL A 165 24.66 -1.28 -2.42
CA VAL A 165 24.91 -2.03 -1.18
C VAL A 165 24.24 -1.36 0.02
N MET A 166 24.39 -0.05 0.16
CA MET A 166 23.83 0.71 1.28
C MET A 166 22.30 0.73 1.26
N THR A 167 21.72 0.88 0.07
CA THR A 167 20.26 0.82 -0.10
C THR A 167 19.74 -0.59 0.21
N LEU A 168 20.46 -1.63 -0.22
CA LEU A 168 20.09 -3.02 0.07
C LEU A 168 20.13 -3.33 1.56
N PHE A 169 21.19 -2.92 2.27
CA PHE A 169 21.30 -3.07 3.72
C PHE A 169 20.18 -2.35 4.46
N PHE A 170 19.88 -1.12 4.06
CA PHE A 170 18.79 -0.37 4.67
C PHE A 170 17.43 -1.04 4.41
N ALA A 171 17.16 -1.44 3.16
CA ALA A 171 15.89 -2.02 2.79
C ALA A 171 15.67 -3.40 3.42
N PHE A 172 16.67 -4.28 3.45
CA PHE A 172 16.55 -5.57 4.14
C PHE A 172 16.53 -5.43 5.66
N GLY A 173 17.30 -4.49 6.23
CA GLY A 173 17.21 -4.17 7.65
C GLY A 173 15.78 -3.78 8.05
N VAL A 174 15.17 -2.86 7.29
CA VAL A 174 13.77 -2.45 7.50
C VAL A 174 12.78 -3.57 7.15
N ALA A 175 13.01 -4.36 6.11
CA ALA A 175 12.13 -5.47 5.75
C ALA A 175 12.09 -6.55 6.85
N PHE A 176 13.20 -6.78 7.55
CA PHE A 176 13.26 -7.66 8.69
C PHE A 176 12.47 -7.14 9.90
N GLU A 177 12.01 -5.88 9.90
CA GLU A 177 11.09 -5.36 10.92
C GLU A 177 9.61 -5.66 10.61
N VAL A 178 9.27 -6.12 9.39
CA VAL A 178 7.90 -6.46 9.00
C VAL A 178 7.25 -7.51 9.93
N PRO A 179 7.94 -8.57 10.39
CA PRO A 179 7.38 -9.49 11.37
C PRO A 179 7.00 -8.82 12.68
N ILE A 180 7.87 -7.95 13.20
CA ILE A 180 7.65 -7.22 14.46
C ILE A 180 6.48 -6.25 14.32
N ALA A 181 6.46 -5.48 13.23
CA ALA A 181 5.35 -4.57 12.91
C ALA A 181 4.02 -5.34 12.84
N THR A 182 4.01 -6.52 12.21
CA THR A 182 2.84 -7.38 12.08
C THR A 182 2.33 -7.88 13.44
N ILE A 183 3.23 -8.34 14.31
CA ILE A 183 2.89 -8.78 15.68
C ILE A 183 2.25 -7.63 16.46
N ILE A 184 2.82 -6.43 16.37
CA ILE A 184 2.32 -5.25 17.08
C ILE A 184 0.95 -4.82 16.57
N LEU A 185 0.72 -4.82 15.26
CA LEU A 185 -0.58 -4.48 14.69
C LEU A 185 -1.69 -5.43 15.16
N VAL A 186 -1.39 -6.73 15.29
CA VAL A 186 -2.32 -7.73 15.81
C VAL A 186 -2.52 -7.57 17.32
N TRP A 187 -1.44 -7.34 18.06
CA TRP A 187 -1.50 -7.20 19.51
C TRP A 187 -2.26 -5.93 19.95
N LEU A 188 -2.13 -4.83 19.20
CA LEU A 188 -2.90 -3.60 19.40
C LEU A 188 -4.38 -3.74 18.98
N GLY A 189 -4.76 -4.85 18.34
CA GLY A 189 -6.12 -5.07 17.83
C GLY A 189 -6.47 -4.25 16.58
N ILE A 190 -5.48 -3.62 15.93
CA ILE A 190 -5.68 -2.83 14.69
C ILE A 190 -6.08 -3.75 13.53
N THR A 191 -5.54 -4.98 13.52
CA THR A 191 -5.84 -6.00 12.52
C THR A 191 -5.87 -7.39 13.16
N THR A 192 -6.42 -8.38 12.46
CA THR A 192 -6.33 -9.79 12.86
C THR A 192 -5.43 -10.57 11.88
N PRO A 193 -4.86 -11.73 12.28
CA PRO A 193 -4.11 -12.59 11.37
C PRO A 193 -4.91 -12.98 10.13
N GLU A 194 -6.23 -13.18 10.26
CA GLU A 194 -7.13 -13.52 9.15
C GLU A 194 -7.21 -12.35 8.15
N LYS A 195 -7.41 -11.12 8.64
CA LYS A 195 -7.42 -9.92 7.80
C LYS A 195 -6.09 -9.72 7.06
N LEU A 196 -4.96 -10.04 7.70
CA LEU A 196 -3.65 -9.96 7.07
C LEU A 196 -3.46 -11.03 5.98
N ARG A 197 -4.01 -12.24 6.17
CA ARG A 197 -3.99 -13.30 5.14
C ARG A 197 -4.75 -12.89 3.87
N HIS A 198 -5.87 -12.19 4.00
CA HIS A 198 -6.58 -11.65 2.84
C HIS A 198 -5.78 -10.56 2.11
N LYS A 199 -4.86 -9.87 2.80
CA LYS A 199 -4.03 -8.81 2.22
C LYS A 199 -2.72 -9.30 1.57
N ARG A 200 -2.49 -10.61 1.49
CA ARG A 200 -1.29 -11.21 0.85
C ARG A 200 -0.99 -10.64 -0.55
N PRO A 201 -1.96 -10.49 -1.47
CA PRO A 201 -1.67 -9.95 -2.80
C PRO A 201 -1.05 -8.54 -2.76
N TYR A 202 -1.54 -7.67 -1.86
CA TYR A 202 -0.99 -6.32 -1.70
C TYR A 202 0.44 -6.33 -1.18
N VAL A 203 0.76 -7.22 -0.23
CA VAL A 203 2.11 -7.34 0.32
C VAL A 203 3.07 -7.88 -0.73
N ILE A 204 2.63 -8.85 -1.54
CA ILE A 204 3.43 -9.39 -2.65
C ILE A 204 3.74 -8.25 -3.64
N VAL A 205 2.73 -7.49 -4.08
CA VAL A 205 2.95 -6.34 -4.97
C VAL A 205 3.91 -5.33 -4.33
N GLY A 206 3.73 -5.00 -3.05
CA GLY A 206 4.65 -4.12 -2.32
C GLY A 206 6.10 -4.64 -2.29
N ALA A 207 6.30 -5.93 -2.08
CA ALA A 207 7.62 -6.57 -2.11
C ALA A 207 8.26 -6.48 -3.50
N PHE A 208 7.48 -6.68 -4.57
CA PHE A 208 7.97 -6.50 -5.95
C PHE A 208 8.29 -5.04 -6.28
N VAL A 209 7.53 -4.07 -5.76
CA VAL A 209 7.82 -2.63 -5.92
C VAL A 209 9.12 -2.27 -5.21
N VAL A 210 9.32 -2.75 -3.98
CA VAL A 210 10.59 -2.55 -3.27
C VAL A 210 11.74 -3.22 -4.04
N GLY A 211 11.54 -4.45 -4.53
CA GLY A 211 12.51 -5.15 -5.38
C GLY A 211 12.89 -4.31 -6.61
N MET A 212 11.91 -3.71 -7.29
CA MET A 212 12.12 -2.84 -8.46
C MET A 212 12.95 -1.60 -8.16
N PHE A 213 12.89 -1.04 -6.94
CA PHE A 213 13.74 0.09 -6.55
C PHE A 213 15.16 -0.34 -6.15
N LEU A 214 15.30 -1.57 -5.66
CA LEU A 214 16.57 -2.10 -5.18
C LEU A 214 17.42 -2.72 -6.29
N THR A 215 16.80 -3.40 -7.23
CA THR A 215 17.48 -3.91 -8.42
C THR A 215 17.18 -3.02 -9.61
N PRO A 216 18.10 -2.93 -10.59
CA PRO A 216 17.77 -2.44 -11.93
C PRO A 216 16.55 -3.19 -12.51
N PRO A 217 15.98 -2.75 -13.66
CA PRO A 217 14.82 -3.41 -14.27
C PRO A 217 15.19 -4.80 -14.82
N ASP A 218 15.34 -5.75 -13.91
CA ASP A 218 15.62 -7.17 -14.13
C ASP A 218 14.66 -8.00 -13.27
N VAL A 219 13.83 -8.79 -13.96
CA VAL A 219 12.75 -9.57 -13.34
C VAL A 219 13.31 -10.66 -12.42
N ILE A 220 14.47 -11.22 -12.74
CA ILE A 220 15.04 -12.35 -11.97
C ILE A 220 15.55 -11.83 -10.63
N SER A 221 16.42 -10.83 -10.62
CA SER A 221 16.93 -10.20 -9.40
C SER A 221 15.78 -9.57 -8.60
N GLN A 222 14.80 -8.95 -9.25
CA GLN A 222 13.64 -8.39 -8.57
C GLN A 222 12.84 -9.47 -7.82
N THR A 223 12.55 -10.60 -8.48
CA THR A 223 11.81 -11.73 -7.86
C THR A 223 12.60 -12.34 -6.71
N LEU A 224 13.91 -12.46 -6.89
CA LEU A 224 14.82 -12.99 -5.90
C LEU A 224 14.86 -12.14 -4.62
N LEU A 225 14.75 -10.82 -4.75
CA LEU A 225 14.63 -9.91 -3.59
C LEU A 225 13.23 -9.91 -2.98
N ALA A 226 12.19 -10.01 -3.80
CA ALA A 226 10.80 -9.97 -3.36
C ALA A 226 10.41 -11.20 -2.53
N LEU A 227 10.93 -12.38 -2.88
CA LEU A 227 10.57 -13.64 -2.22
C LEU A 227 10.95 -13.67 -0.72
N PRO A 228 12.18 -13.31 -0.30
CA PRO A 228 12.51 -13.16 1.12
C PRO A 228 11.59 -12.19 1.86
N MET A 229 11.21 -11.06 1.26
CA MET A 229 10.30 -10.10 1.88
C MET A 229 8.90 -10.68 2.10
N TRP A 230 8.39 -11.45 1.14
CA TRP A 230 7.12 -12.17 1.30
C TRP A 230 7.21 -13.24 2.41
N VAL A 231 8.31 -14.00 2.46
CA VAL A 231 8.54 -15.00 3.52
C VAL A 231 8.56 -14.35 4.90
N LEU A 232 9.20 -13.19 5.06
CA LEU A 232 9.21 -12.44 6.33
C LEU A 232 7.81 -12.02 6.74
N PHE A 233 6.99 -11.56 5.80
CA PHE A 233 5.59 -11.24 6.09
C PHE A 233 4.82 -12.47 6.59
N GLU A 234 4.96 -13.62 5.92
CA GLU A 234 4.30 -14.86 6.36
C GLU A 234 4.76 -15.31 7.75
N LEU A 235 6.07 -15.20 8.04
CA LEU A 235 6.61 -15.44 9.39
C LEU A 235 5.95 -14.51 10.41
N GLY A 236 5.80 -13.22 10.09
CA GLY A 236 5.09 -12.26 10.94
C GLY A 236 3.64 -12.65 11.22
N VAL A 237 2.91 -13.07 10.19
CA VAL A 237 1.52 -13.54 10.31
C VAL A 237 1.43 -14.81 11.16
N ILE A 238 2.40 -15.73 11.04
CA ILE A 238 2.45 -16.96 11.85
C ILE A 238 2.71 -16.64 13.32
N PHE A 239 3.73 -15.83 13.62
CA PHE A 239 4.07 -15.48 15.00
C PHE A 239 3.00 -14.61 15.69
N SER A 240 2.29 -13.77 14.93
CA SER A 240 1.25 -12.90 15.49
C SER A 240 0.02 -13.65 16.01
N LYS A 241 -0.22 -14.90 15.60
CA LYS A 241 -1.33 -15.74 16.12
C LYS A 241 -1.28 -15.95 17.63
N GLY A 242 -0.08 -15.94 18.23
CA GLY A 242 0.08 -16.07 19.68
C GLY A 242 -0.31 -14.81 20.47
N PHE A 243 -0.52 -13.68 19.79
CA PHE A 243 -0.75 -12.36 20.40
C PHE A 243 -2.15 -11.80 20.12
N VAL A 244 -3.08 -12.63 19.64
CA VAL A 244 -4.46 -12.22 19.37
C VAL A 244 -5.12 -11.83 20.69
N LYS A 245 -5.50 -10.56 20.82
CA LYS A 245 -6.32 -10.08 21.92
C LYS A 245 -7.70 -10.72 21.80
N LYS A 246 -8.10 -11.53 22.78
CA LYS A 246 -9.49 -12.01 22.86
C LYS A 246 -10.40 -10.78 22.95
N PRO A 247 -11.48 -10.71 22.15
CA PRO A 247 -12.47 -9.65 22.32
C PRO A 247 -13.01 -9.76 23.75
N ASP A 248 -12.91 -8.68 24.52
CA ASP A 248 -13.73 -8.53 25.71
C ASP A 248 -15.17 -8.30 25.19
N GLU A 249 -16.07 -9.25 25.44
CA GLU A 249 -17.47 -9.27 24.98
C GLU A 249 -18.31 -8.05 25.43
N GLU A 250 -17.75 -7.15 26.24
CA GLU A 250 -18.42 -5.93 26.74
C GLU A 250 -18.49 -4.77 25.73
N SER A 251 -17.84 -4.87 24.57
CA SER A 251 -17.81 -3.78 23.58
C SER A 251 -18.91 -3.86 22.52
N GLU A 252 -19.61 -4.99 22.41
CA GLU A 252 -20.71 -5.19 21.44
C GLU A 252 -22.10 -4.86 22.04
N THR A 253 -22.25 -4.86 23.37
CA THR A 253 -23.51 -4.49 24.03
C THR A 253 -23.78 -2.98 24.02
N ALA A 254 -22.74 -2.13 23.97
CA ALA A 254 -22.90 -0.67 23.95
C ALA A 254 -23.42 -0.12 22.61
N ALA A 255 -23.34 -0.88 21.51
CA ALA A 255 -23.86 -0.45 20.21
C ALA A 255 -25.36 -0.80 20.01
N VAL A 256 -25.91 -1.70 20.82
CA VAL A 256 -27.31 -2.15 20.70
C VAL A 256 -28.23 -1.37 21.64
N GLU A 257 -27.75 -0.89 22.80
CA GLU A 257 -28.60 -0.17 23.76
C GLU A 257 -28.98 1.26 23.33
N THR A 258 -28.18 1.96 22.51
CA THR A 258 -28.49 3.35 22.11
C THR A 258 -29.65 3.52 21.11
N THR A 259 -30.23 2.44 20.60
CA THR A 259 -31.35 2.54 19.63
C THR A 259 -32.72 2.22 20.25
N SER A 260 -32.78 1.76 21.50
CA SER A 260 -34.03 1.25 22.10
C SER A 260 -34.76 2.23 23.03
N GLU A 261 -34.15 3.34 23.45
CA GLU A 261 -34.75 4.23 24.48
C GLU A 261 -35.42 5.50 23.93
N ALA A 262 -35.51 5.69 22.62
CA ALA A 262 -36.04 6.94 22.04
C ALA A 262 -37.29 6.75 21.18
N VAL A 263 -38.36 6.13 21.71
CA VAL A 263 -39.74 6.39 21.25
C VAL A 263 -40.70 6.25 22.43
N GLU A 264 -40.86 7.34 23.20
CA GLU A 264 -41.95 7.52 24.16
C GLU A 264 -43.18 8.07 23.41
N GLU A 265 -44.33 7.44 23.63
CA GLU A 265 -45.60 7.62 22.92
C GLU A 265 -46.21 9.04 23.02
N ALA A 266 -46.79 9.52 21.92
CA ALA A 266 -47.80 10.59 21.92
C ALA A 266 -49.13 10.04 21.33
N PRO A 267 -50.29 10.17 22.00
CA PRO A 267 -51.54 9.55 21.55
C PRO A 267 -52.25 10.35 20.45
N LEU A 268 -52.73 9.66 19.40
CA LEU A 268 -53.76 10.17 18.50
C LEU A 268 -54.84 9.10 18.28
N GLU A 269 -56.08 9.46 18.60
CA GLU A 269 -57.31 8.67 18.45
C GLU A 269 -57.71 8.43 16.97
N PRO A 270 -58.56 7.42 16.69
CA PRO A 270 -58.74 6.86 15.36
C PRO A 270 -59.88 7.53 14.56
N ALA A 271 -59.70 7.61 13.24
CA ALA A 271 -60.79 7.91 12.30
C ALA A 271 -60.90 6.78 11.25
N GLU A 272 -62.04 6.11 11.27
CA GLU A 272 -62.42 4.96 10.44
C GLU A 272 -62.79 5.34 9.00
N ALA A 273 -62.51 4.44 8.04
CA ALA A 273 -63.37 4.08 6.90
C ALA A 273 -62.83 2.77 6.21
N PRO A 274 -63.62 2.01 5.42
CA PRO A 274 -64.24 0.78 5.89
C PRO A 274 -63.80 -0.51 5.18
N VAL A 275 -63.93 -1.60 5.95
CA VAL A 275 -64.09 -3.03 5.66
C VAL A 275 -64.23 -3.47 4.18
N GLY A 276 -63.37 -4.43 3.81
CA GLY A 276 -63.53 -5.33 2.65
C GLY A 276 -63.21 -6.79 3.03
N SER A 277 -64.25 -7.49 3.48
CA SER A 277 -64.52 -8.95 3.51
C SER A 277 -63.45 -9.97 3.90
N ASP A 278 -63.86 -10.80 4.85
CA ASP A 278 -63.31 -12.10 5.28
C ASP A 278 -62.81 -12.98 4.13
N ILE A 279 -61.55 -13.42 4.22
CA ILE A 279 -61.07 -14.59 3.48
C ILE A 279 -61.40 -15.82 4.34
N ASP A 280 -62.37 -16.59 3.86
CA ASP A 280 -62.75 -17.90 4.38
C ASP A 280 -61.52 -18.83 4.44
N PRO A 281 -61.19 -19.44 5.60
CA PRO A 281 -60.06 -20.38 5.70
C PRO A 281 -60.25 -21.67 4.88
N ALA A 282 -61.39 -21.86 4.19
CA ALA A 282 -61.67 -23.04 3.37
C ALA A 282 -61.34 -22.92 1.87
N SER A 283 -60.86 -21.78 1.34
CA SER A 283 -60.43 -21.69 -0.07
C SER A 283 -58.90 -21.62 -0.23
N ALA A 284 -58.21 -22.66 0.18
CA ALA A 284 -56.83 -22.88 -0.25
C ALA A 284 -56.80 -23.35 -1.72
N TYR A 285 -56.97 -22.43 -2.66
CA TYR A 285 -56.51 -22.66 -4.03
C TYR A 285 -55.01 -22.39 -4.07
N VAL A 286 -54.23 -23.46 -3.87
CA VAL A 286 -52.81 -23.47 -4.24
C VAL A 286 -52.78 -23.61 -5.75
N ASP A 287 -52.29 -22.58 -6.44
CA ASP A 287 -51.98 -22.64 -7.87
C ASP A 287 -50.85 -23.65 -8.08
N PRO A 288 -51.12 -24.83 -8.69
CA PRO A 288 -50.14 -25.91 -8.77
C PRO A 288 -48.97 -25.61 -9.73
N ASP A 289 -49.06 -24.53 -10.52
CA ASP A 289 -48.03 -24.15 -11.49
C ASP A 289 -47.09 -23.06 -10.96
N ARG A 290 -47.17 -22.70 -9.67
CA ARG A 290 -46.47 -21.51 -9.16
C ARG A 290 -44.95 -21.64 -9.02
N PHE A 291 -44.36 -22.82 -9.21
CA PHE A 291 -42.93 -23.00 -9.47
C PHE A 291 -42.67 -24.49 -9.74
N VAL A 292 -42.31 -24.84 -10.98
CA VAL A 292 -41.79 -26.17 -11.30
C VAL A 292 -40.29 -26.01 -11.56
N PRO A 293 -39.40 -26.64 -10.78
CA PRO A 293 -37.98 -26.64 -11.09
C PRO A 293 -37.77 -27.39 -12.41
N MET A 294 -37.02 -26.78 -13.34
CA MET A 294 -36.67 -27.39 -14.62
C MET A 294 -35.97 -28.73 -14.40
N THR A 295 -36.29 -29.71 -15.25
CA THR A 295 -35.61 -31.01 -15.21
C THR A 295 -34.19 -30.88 -15.77
N ASP A 296 -33.30 -31.80 -15.40
CA ASP A 296 -31.90 -31.74 -15.80
C ASP A 296 -31.73 -31.77 -17.35
N GLU A 297 -32.58 -32.50 -18.07
CA GLU A 297 -32.59 -32.52 -19.55
C GLU A 297 -33.03 -31.16 -20.14
N GLU A 298 -34.05 -30.52 -19.58
CA GLU A 298 -34.51 -29.20 -20.06
C GLU A 298 -33.49 -28.09 -19.81
N MET A 299 -32.73 -28.20 -18.72
CA MET A 299 -31.65 -27.28 -18.37
C MET A 299 -30.43 -27.46 -19.29
N GLU A 300 -30.11 -28.71 -19.65
CA GLU A 300 -29.02 -29.02 -20.59
C GLU A 300 -29.39 -28.57 -22.02
N GLU A 301 -30.66 -28.72 -22.43
CA GLU A 301 -31.16 -28.14 -23.70
C GLU A 301 -31.15 -26.61 -23.72
N GLU A 302 -31.43 -25.93 -22.60
CA GLU A 302 -31.32 -24.47 -22.52
C GLU A 302 -29.85 -24.01 -22.57
N LEU A 303 -28.94 -24.73 -21.93
CA LEU A 303 -27.50 -24.43 -21.99
C LEU A 303 -26.94 -24.63 -23.39
N ASP A 304 -27.31 -25.72 -24.06
CA ASP A 304 -26.95 -25.98 -25.46
C ASP A 304 -27.54 -24.92 -26.40
N ALA A 305 -28.74 -24.41 -26.12
CA ALA A 305 -29.35 -23.32 -26.89
C ALA A 305 -28.59 -21.98 -26.69
N ILE A 306 -28.12 -21.69 -25.47
CA ILE A 306 -27.32 -20.50 -25.17
C ILE A 306 -25.93 -20.60 -25.82
N GLU A 307 -25.30 -21.78 -25.78
CA GLU A 307 -23.98 -22.01 -26.38
C GLU A 307 -24.05 -21.96 -27.92
N ALA A 308 -25.16 -22.43 -28.52
CA ALA A 308 -25.43 -22.27 -29.95
C ALA A 308 -25.70 -20.81 -30.37
N ASP A 309 -26.31 -20.00 -29.50
CA ASP A 309 -26.46 -18.56 -29.71
C ASP A 309 -25.11 -17.81 -29.55
N GLU A 310 -24.20 -18.27 -28.69
CA GLU A 310 -22.83 -17.75 -28.58
C GLU A 310 -21.95 -18.16 -29.77
N GLU A 311 -22.08 -19.39 -30.28
CA GLU A 311 -21.26 -19.89 -31.39
C GLU A 311 -21.73 -19.37 -32.76
N SER A 312 -22.98 -18.89 -32.84
CA SER A 312 -23.53 -18.15 -33.99
C SER A 312 -23.38 -16.62 -33.87
N ALA A 313 -22.87 -16.12 -32.74
CA ALA A 313 -22.50 -14.72 -32.59
C ALA A 313 -21.23 -14.42 -33.42
N PRO A 314 -21.24 -13.37 -34.28
CA PRO A 314 -20.08 -13.07 -35.10
C PRO A 314 -18.90 -12.66 -34.21
N ALA A 315 -17.75 -13.32 -34.42
CA ALA A 315 -16.48 -13.04 -33.73
C ALA A 315 -16.25 -11.53 -33.53
N GLU A 316 -16.04 -11.12 -32.28
CA GLU A 316 -15.77 -9.71 -31.93
C GLU A 316 -14.58 -9.18 -32.75
N PRO A 317 -14.78 -8.18 -33.62
CA PRO A 317 -13.67 -7.53 -34.29
C PRO A 317 -12.98 -6.57 -33.31
N ALA A 318 -11.66 -6.48 -33.42
CA ALA A 318 -10.81 -5.54 -32.67
C ALA A 318 -11.48 -4.17 -32.48
N GLN A 319 -11.48 -3.67 -31.23
CA GLN A 319 -12.04 -2.39 -30.78
C GLN A 319 -12.01 -1.31 -31.87
N SER A 320 -13.11 -1.20 -32.62
CA SER A 320 -13.38 -0.06 -33.48
C SER A 320 -13.99 1.01 -32.59
N GLN A 321 -13.25 2.09 -32.39
CA GLN A 321 -13.70 3.26 -31.64
C GLN A 321 -15.06 3.71 -32.19
N SER A 322 -16.02 3.96 -31.30
CA SER A 322 -17.34 4.40 -31.75
C SER A 322 -17.20 5.70 -32.55
N PRO A 323 -17.92 5.89 -33.67
CA PRO A 323 -17.79 7.09 -34.51
C PRO A 323 -17.91 8.40 -33.72
N VAL A 324 -18.70 8.39 -32.64
CA VAL A 324 -18.94 9.54 -31.76
C VAL A 324 -17.75 9.84 -30.84
N GLU A 325 -17.01 8.82 -30.43
CA GLU A 325 -15.82 8.98 -29.59
C GLU A 325 -14.65 9.59 -30.37
N THR A 326 -14.52 9.23 -31.66
CA THR A 326 -13.62 9.91 -32.59
C THR A 326 -13.97 11.40 -32.72
N LYS A 327 -15.27 11.73 -32.87
CA LYS A 327 -15.72 13.13 -32.94
C LYS A 327 -15.38 13.90 -31.65
N LEU A 328 -15.52 13.28 -30.47
CA LEU A 328 -15.17 13.90 -29.18
C LEU A 328 -13.66 14.20 -29.07
N GLN A 329 -12.79 13.31 -29.52
CA GLN A 329 -11.35 13.56 -29.57
C GLN A 329 -11.02 14.71 -30.54
N GLN A 330 -11.72 14.75 -31.68
CA GLN A 330 -11.51 15.78 -32.69
C GLN A 330 -11.97 17.17 -32.20
N VAL A 331 -13.05 17.24 -31.41
CA VAL A 331 -13.47 18.47 -30.70
C VAL A 331 -12.36 18.99 -29.78
N GLN A 332 -11.67 18.12 -29.04
CA GLN A 332 -10.56 18.53 -28.17
C GLN A 332 -9.38 19.08 -28.98
N GLN A 333 -9.09 18.50 -30.14
CA GLN A 333 -8.04 19.00 -31.04
C GLN A 333 -8.37 20.38 -31.61
N TYR A 334 -9.59 20.60 -32.10
CA TYR A 334 -9.99 21.92 -32.61
C TYR A 334 -10.02 22.99 -31.51
N ARG A 335 -10.44 22.63 -30.30
CA ARG A 335 -10.39 23.51 -29.13
C ARG A 335 -8.95 23.90 -28.78
N ALA A 336 -8.01 22.95 -28.84
CA ALA A 336 -6.59 23.22 -28.61
C ALA A 336 -5.95 24.07 -29.73
N ALA A 337 -6.46 23.96 -30.96
CA ALA A 337 -6.04 24.77 -32.10
C ALA A 337 -6.68 26.17 -32.13
N GLY A 338 -7.65 26.46 -31.26
CA GLY A 338 -8.39 27.73 -31.24
C GLY A 338 -9.46 27.85 -32.33
N ASP A 339 -9.79 26.76 -33.03
CA ASP A 339 -10.81 26.72 -34.08
C ASP A 339 -12.17 26.36 -33.47
N LEU A 340 -12.81 27.35 -32.83
CA LEU A 340 -14.04 27.14 -32.06
C LEU A 340 -15.27 26.89 -32.94
N GLU A 341 -15.23 27.29 -34.21
CA GLU A 341 -16.33 27.10 -35.17
C GLU A 341 -16.47 25.63 -35.55
N GLN A 342 -15.34 24.97 -35.88
CA GLN A 342 -15.28 23.54 -36.16
C GLN A 342 -15.57 22.67 -34.93
N ALA A 343 -15.15 23.11 -33.73
CA ALA A 343 -15.48 22.43 -32.49
C ALA A 343 -17.00 22.46 -32.21
N ARG A 344 -17.67 23.60 -32.48
CA ARG A 344 -19.13 23.74 -32.33
C ARG A 344 -19.90 22.86 -33.30
N GLU A 345 -19.48 22.79 -34.56
CA GLU A 345 -20.13 21.97 -35.59
C GLU A 345 -20.15 20.48 -35.19
N LEU A 346 -19.01 19.94 -34.78
CA LEU A 346 -18.90 18.55 -34.31
C LEU A 346 -19.70 18.29 -33.03
N LEU A 347 -19.78 19.26 -32.11
CA LEU A 347 -20.61 19.14 -30.91
C LEU A 347 -22.11 19.07 -31.24
N TYR A 348 -22.59 19.82 -32.25
CA TYR A 348 -23.97 19.71 -32.72
C TYR A 348 -24.25 18.36 -33.39
N GLU A 349 -23.29 17.79 -34.13
CA GLU A 349 -23.42 16.43 -34.67
C GLU A 349 -23.48 15.38 -33.56
N ILE A 350 -22.65 15.49 -32.53
CA ILE A 350 -22.68 14.59 -31.36
C ILE A 350 -24.01 14.70 -30.62
N LEU A 351 -24.63 15.89 -30.59
CA LEU A 351 -25.97 16.06 -30.00
C LEU A 351 -27.06 15.32 -30.78
N GLN A 352 -26.90 15.15 -32.09
CA GLN A 352 -27.84 14.40 -32.93
C GLN A 352 -27.56 12.88 -32.84
N ASP A 353 -26.30 12.48 -32.97
CA ASP A 353 -25.90 11.08 -33.17
C ASP A 353 -25.55 10.33 -31.87
N GLY A 354 -25.25 11.05 -30.78
CA GLY A 354 -24.72 10.46 -29.54
C GLY A 354 -25.77 9.87 -28.60
N ASN A 355 -25.32 9.01 -27.66
CA ASN A 355 -26.14 8.48 -26.57
C ASN A 355 -26.41 9.54 -25.46
N SER A 356 -27.19 9.21 -24.43
CA SER A 356 -27.57 10.15 -23.37
C SER A 356 -26.39 10.85 -22.71
N ASP A 357 -25.33 10.09 -22.45
CA ASP A 357 -24.16 10.55 -21.69
C ASP A 357 -23.27 11.43 -22.57
N GLN A 358 -23.08 11.03 -23.83
CA GLN A 358 -22.35 11.81 -24.85
C GLN A 358 -23.04 13.14 -25.14
N ARG A 359 -24.38 13.16 -25.22
CA ARG A 359 -25.16 14.40 -25.39
C ARG A 359 -25.01 15.33 -24.19
N MET A 360 -24.98 14.79 -22.97
CA MET A 360 -24.76 15.58 -21.76
C MET A 360 -23.38 16.24 -21.78
N VAL A 361 -22.33 15.50 -22.13
CA VAL A 361 -20.98 16.04 -22.27
C VAL A 361 -20.92 17.12 -23.35
N ALA A 362 -21.51 16.88 -24.53
CA ALA A 362 -21.52 17.85 -25.62
C ALA A 362 -22.24 19.16 -25.24
N ARG A 363 -23.37 19.09 -24.52
CA ARG A 363 -24.07 20.29 -24.00
C ARG A 363 -23.22 21.08 -23.02
N ASN A 364 -22.52 20.41 -22.11
CA ASN A 364 -21.66 21.08 -21.14
C ASN A 364 -20.49 21.79 -21.83
N ILE A 365 -19.92 21.19 -22.87
CA ILE A 365 -18.82 21.80 -23.64
C ILE A 365 -19.32 23.00 -24.44
N LEU A 366 -20.49 22.90 -25.11
CA LEU A 366 -21.10 24.04 -25.81
C LEU A 366 -21.40 25.20 -24.85
N ALA A 367 -21.96 24.92 -23.67
CA ALA A 367 -22.23 25.95 -22.66
C ALA A 367 -20.96 26.65 -22.16
N GLN A 368 -19.82 25.94 -22.11
CA GLN A 368 -18.53 26.56 -21.80
C GLN A 368 -18.07 27.47 -22.93
N LEU A 369 -18.15 27.03 -24.19
CA LEU A 369 -17.77 27.84 -25.35
C LEU A 369 -18.61 29.11 -25.47
N ASP A 370 -19.91 29.02 -25.18
CA ASP A 370 -20.83 30.16 -25.20
C ASP A 370 -20.60 31.15 -24.04
N SER A 371 -19.83 30.75 -23.01
CA SER A 371 -19.43 31.62 -21.90
C SER A 371 -18.06 32.29 -22.13
N GLU A 372 -17.32 31.86 -23.14
CA GLU A 372 -15.98 32.36 -23.49
C GLU A 372 -15.99 33.40 -24.64
N ASP A 373 -17.13 33.53 -25.35
CA ASP A 373 -17.45 34.61 -26.31
C ASP A 373 -18.17 35.80 -25.62
#